data_AF-A0A838CS62-F1
#
_entry.id   AF-A0A838CS62-F1
#
_cell.length_a   1.000
_cell.length_b   1.000
_cell.length_c   1.000
_cell.angle_alpha   90.00
_cell.angle_beta   90.00
_cell.angle_gamma   90.00
#
_symmetry.space_group_name_H-M   'P 1'
#
loop_
_entity.id
_entity.type
_entity.pdbx_description
1 polymer ?
#
loop_
_entity_poly.entity_id
_entity_poly.type
_entity_poly.pdbx_seq_one_letter_code
_entity_poly.pdbx_strand_id
1 'polypeptide(L)' 'MNITPTYLSRGVEHRRYSLINKLELIGYTKDRVGKQTKDMTLTELEQIYINLQGQSFDG' A
#
# COMPACT_ATOMS: atom_id res chain seq x y z
N MET A 1 24.74 9.64 5.29
CA MET A 1 24.97 8.19 5.13
C MET A 1 24.45 7.81 3.75
N ASN A 2 25.32 7.42 2.81
CA ASN A 2 24.92 7.12 1.44
C ASN A 2 24.59 5.62 1.36
N ILE A 3 23.36 5.25 1.73
CA ILE A 3 22.90 3.86 1.66
C ILE A 3 22.54 3.54 0.22
N THR A 4 23.43 2.85 -0.49
CA THR A 4 23.12 2.28 -1.80
C THR A 4 21.89 1.36 -1.64
N PRO A 5 20.80 1.58 -2.39
CA PRO A 5 19.59 0.76 -2.28
C PRO A 5 19.94 -0.69 -2.56
N THR A 6 19.76 -1.57 -1.58
CA THR A 6 19.87 -3.01 -1.77
C THR A 6 18.70 -3.52 -2.61
N TYR A 7 18.84 -4.69 -3.24
CA TYR A 7 17.74 -5.33 -3.97
C TYR A 7 16.47 -5.50 -3.09
N LEU A 8 16.65 -5.70 -1.79
CA LEU A 8 15.56 -5.75 -0.82
C LEU A 8 14.78 -4.43 -0.77
N SER A 9 15.47 -3.29 -0.70
CA SER A 9 14.83 -1.97 -0.72
C SER A 9 14.07 -1.70 -2.02
N ARG A 10 14.60 -2.11 -3.18
CA ARG A 10 13.86 -2.01 -4.47
C ARG A 10 12.61 -2.89 -4.49
N GLY A 11 12.70 -4.11 -3.97
CA GLY A 11 11.54 -5.02 -3.90
C GLY A 11 10.42 -4.47 -3.01
N VAL A 12 10.79 -3.90 -1.86
CA VAL A 12 9.87 -3.23 -0.93
C VAL A 12 9.20 -2.02 -1.59
N GLU A 13 9.98 -1.15 -2.25
CA GLU A 13 9.44 0.01 -2.96
C GLU A 13 8.49 -0.40 -4.08
N HIS A 14 8.88 -1.38 -4.90
CA HIS A 14 8.05 -1.87 -6.00
C HIS A 14 6.71 -2.43 -5.50
N ARG A 15 6.74 -3.22 -4.43
CA ARG A 15 5.53 -3.76 -3.80
C ARG A 15 4.64 -2.66 -3.23
N ARG A 16 5.24 -1.64 -2.61
CA ARG A 16 4.53 -0.46 -2.10
C ARG A 16 3.80 0.28 -3.21
N TYR A 17 4.48 0.59 -4.32
CA TYR A 17 3.87 1.24 -5.47
C TYR A 17 2.75 0.41 -6.10
N SER A 18 2.93 -0.91 -6.21
CA SER A 18 1.88 -1.79 -6.72
C SER A 18 0.61 -1.74 -5.86
N LEU A 19 0.75 -1.73 -4.53
CA LEU A 19 -0.40 -1.65 -3.63
C LEU A 19 -1.08 -0.28 -3.67
N ILE A 20 -0.30 0.81 -3.75
CA ILE A 20 -0.85 2.17 -3.92
C ILE A 20 -1.73 2.19 -5.17
N ASN A 21 -1.22 1.74 -6.32
CA ASN A 21 -1.97 1.73 -7.57
C ASN A 21 -3.25 0.88 -7.46
N LYS A 22 -3.18 -0.31 -6.85
CA LYS A 22 -4.36 -1.17 -6.67
C LYS A 22 -5.42 -0.52 -5.79
N LEU A 23 -5.01 0.12 -4.70
CA LEU A 23 -5.92 0.81 -3.77
C LEU A 23 -6.54 2.05 -4.43
N GLU A 24 -5.77 2.84 -5.18
CA GLU A 24 -6.29 3.99 -5.91
C GLU A 24 -7.28 3.57 -7.01
N LEU A 25 -7.04 2.46 -7.71
CA LEU A 25 -7.96 1.91 -8.72
C LEU A 25 -9.33 1.53 -8.16
N ILE A 26 -9.41 1.14 -6.88
CA ILE A 26 -10.68 0.86 -6.18
C ILE A 26 -11.21 2.07 -5.40
N GLY A 27 -10.65 3.26 -5.63
CA GLY A 27 -11.10 4.52 -5.05
C GLY A 27 -10.54 4.83 -3.66
N TYR A 28 -9.65 3.99 -3.13
CA TYR A 28 -9.02 4.22 -1.83
C TYR A 28 -7.81 5.15 -1.97
N THR A 29 -8.04 6.44 -1.76
CA THR A 29 -7.04 7.52 -1.93
C THR A 29 -6.55 8.13 -0.60
N LYS A 30 -7.32 7.96 0.47
CA LYS A 30 -7.00 8.44 1.82
C LYS A 30 -7.66 7.57 2.88
N ASP A 31 -7.05 7.49 4.06
CA ASP A 31 -7.68 6.86 5.22
C ASP A 31 -8.65 7.79 5.96
N ARG A 32 -9.22 7.27 7.05
CA ARG A 32 -10.18 7.96 7.91
C ARG A 32 -9.58 9.13 8.70
N VAL A 33 -8.27 9.17 8.89
CA VAL A 33 -7.57 10.26 9.59
C VAL A 33 -6.94 11.27 8.61
N GLY A 34 -7.16 11.08 7.30
CA GLY A 34 -6.74 11.99 6.23
C GLY A 34 -5.35 11.68 5.64
N LYS A 35 -4.71 10.58 6.04
CA LYS A 35 -3.42 10.15 5.46
C LYS A 35 -3.64 9.68 4.03
N GLN A 36 -2.85 10.21 3.09
CA GLN A 36 -2.95 9.81 1.69
C GLN A 36 -2.37 8.41 1.48
N THR A 37 -2.94 7.63 0.57
CA THR A 37 -2.46 6.27 0.24
C THR A 37 -0.97 6.27 -0.14
N LYS A 38 -0.51 7.26 -0.89
CA LYS A 38 0.89 7.43 -1.29
C LYS A 38 1.86 7.66 -0.12
N ASP A 39 1.38 8.15 1.02
CA ASP A 39 2.16 8.46 2.22
C ASP A 39 2.15 7.29 3.22
N MET A 40 1.46 6.20 2.89
CA MET A 40 1.41 5.01 3.73
C MET A 40 2.65 4.12 3.55
N THR A 41 2.99 3.47 4.65
CA THR A 41 3.99 2.41 4.70
C THR A 41 3.48 1.15 4.00
N LEU A 42 4.41 0.26 3.61
CA LEU A 42 4.03 -1.02 2.98
C LEU A 42 3.07 -1.84 3.85
N THR A 43 3.34 -1.93 5.15
CA THR A 43 2.50 -2.72 6.08
C THR A 43 1.08 -2.18 6.19
N GLU A 44 0.91 -0.85 6.27
CA GLU A 44 -0.42 -0.22 6.28
C GLU A 44 -1.19 -0.56 5.00
N LEU A 45 -0.54 -0.43 3.84
CA LEU A 45 -1.14 -0.74 2.53
C LEU A 45 -1.55 -2.22 2.43
N GLU A 46 -0.73 -3.14 2.94
CA GLU A 46 -1.04 -4.58 2.96
C GLU A 46 -2.24 -4.89 3.84
N GLN A 47 -2.30 -4.32 5.05
CA GLN A 47 -3.44 -4.50 5.96
C GLN A 47 -4.73 -3.98 5.34
N ILE A 48 -4.70 -2.78 4.75
CA ILE A 48 -5.86 -2.20 4.07
C ILE A 48 -6.30 -3.09 2.91
N TYR A 49 -5.37 -3.52 2.07
CA TYR A 49 -5.68 -4.38 0.93
C TYR A 49 -6.30 -5.71 1.36
N ILE A 50 -5.74 -6.37 2.39
CA ILE A 50 -6.29 -7.61 2.96
C ILE A 50 -7.72 -7.39 3.46
N ASN A 51 -7.95 -6.31 4.22
CA ASN A 51 -9.28 -6.00 4.76
C ASN A 51 -10.31 -5.75 3.66
N LEU A 52 -9.91 -5.10 2.56
CA LEU A 52 -10.80 -4.84 1.42
C LEU A 52 -11.10 -6.11 0.60
N GLN A 53 -10.10 -6.98 0.44
CA GLN A 53 -10.31 -8.28 -0.21
C GLN A 53 -11.21 -9.19 0.63
N GLY A 54 -11.02 -9.23 1.95
CA GLY A 54 -11.88 -10.01 2.86
C GLY A 54 -13.34 -9.57 2.81
N GLN A 55 -13.61 -8.27 2.71
CA GLN A 55 -14.97 -7.73 2.55
C GLN A 55 -15.65 -8.13 1.23
N SER A 56 -14.88 -8.55 0.20
CA SER A 56 -15.44 -8.96 -1.09
C SER A 56 -15.99 -10.41 -1.07
N PHE A 57 -15.75 -11.19 -0.01
CA PHE A 57 -16.17 -12.60 0.10
C PHE A 57 -17.39 -12.83 1.01
N ASP A 58 -17.95 -11.77 1.61
CA ASP A 58 -19.17 -11.83 2.46
C ASP A 58 -20.43 -11.30 1.74
N GLY A 59 -20.47 -11.38 0.40
CA GLY A 59 -21.59 -10.94 -0.44
C GLY A 59 -22.11 -12.04 -1.35
#